data_AF-A0A954KWS6-F1
#
_entry.id   AF-A0A954KWS6-F1
#
_cell.length_a   1.000
_cell.length_b   1.000
_cell.length_c   1.000
_cell.angle_alpha   90.00
_cell.angle_beta   90.00
_cell.angle_gamma   90.00
#
_symmetry.space_group_name_H-M   'P 1'
#
loop_
_entity.id
_entity.type
_entity.pdbx_description
1 polymer ?
#
loop_
_entity_poly.entity_id
_entity_poly.type
_entity_poly.pdbx_seq_one_letter_code
_entity_poly.pdbx_strand_id
1 'polypeptide(L)'
;MDSVGVETSQEDHVEISRLRERARRSFVSPETARSDRQAVWRKRFRSDVRRWIRLYDSVGQRDGFLWQWCLHGIELTALPCITPDWRDSLCDTKLLSVIICVLFDDIADCGERAERLSSLLNVCGQGSLSADRQAAEAENLTEHEYLYRQVVEELWDDYVTRVAQLPHFKEYEPLWQFDLGQFFNAMRYGHLANRFPALLNSTEHDVYSPHNMLMVSFSTLDLMASPQLPEEELGALREAVWHSQAMGRVGNILSTWRREIKDRDYTGGIFSRALRAGKVTLDELNTLTGEEIEERIRQSGQEAVLHEKWERHRKCFLESAEAVTSLDMQTLLEGHDRFFEMHLQSVGLI
;
A
#
# COMPACT_ATOMS: atom_id res chain seq x y z
N MET A 1 -23.56 30.74 -22.35
CA MET A 1 -22.57 29.68 -22.60
C MET A 1 -23.02 28.53 -21.75
N ASP A 2 -23.65 27.57 -22.42
CA ASP A 2 -24.59 26.64 -21.84
C ASP A 2 -23.90 25.59 -20.98
N SER A 3 -24.46 25.35 -19.79
CA SER A 3 -24.08 24.24 -18.93
C SER A 3 -24.53 22.95 -19.60
N VAL A 4 -23.58 22.21 -20.16
CA VAL A 4 -23.82 20.83 -20.60
C VAL A 4 -23.98 19.98 -19.35
N GLY A 5 -25.22 19.84 -18.88
CA GLY A 5 -25.57 18.82 -17.91
C GLY A 5 -25.33 17.45 -18.54
N VAL A 6 -24.40 16.69 -17.99
CA VAL A 6 -24.21 15.28 -18.36
C VAL A 6 -25.40 14.51 -17.80
N GLU A 7 -26.47 14.40 -18.58
CA GLU A 7 -27.56 13.46 -18.29
C GLU A 7 -26.98 12.04 -18.38
N THR A 8 -26.77 11.39 -17.23
CA THR A 8 -26.47 9.96 -17.17
C THR A 8 -27.66 9.19 -17.73
N SER A 9 -27.42 8.34 -18.71
CA SER A 9 -28.48 7.62 -19.40
C SER A 9 -29.14 6.59 -18.47
N GLN A 10 -30.38 6.20 -18.78
CA GLN A 10 -31.07 5.14 -18.04
C GLN A 10 -30.32 3.81 -18.08
N GLU A 11 -29.52 3.56 -19.13
CA GLU A 11 -28.64 2.40 -19.26
C GLU A 11 -27.46 2.47 -18.28
N ASP A 12 -26.82 3.64 -18.12
CA ASP A 12 -25.74 3.86 -17.15
C ASP A 12 -26.21 3.58 -15.72
N HIS A 13 -27.44 3.98 -15.39
CA HIS A 13 -28.01 3.74 -14.06
C HIS A 13 -28.25 2.25 -13.77
N VAL A 14 -28.69 1.48 -14.76
CA VAL A 14 -28.90 0.03 -14.61
C VAL A 14 -27.58 -0.70 -14.47
N GLU A 15 -26.57 -0.33 -15.26
CA GLU A 15 -25.22 -0.90 -15.18
C GLU A 15 -24.56 -0.61 -13.83
N ILE A 16 -24.56 0.66 -13.38
CA ILE A 16 -24.04 1.04 -12.05
C ILE A 16 -24.74 0.29 -10.92
N SER A 17 -26.05 0.04 -11.04
CA SER A 17 -26.81 -0.69 -10.03
C SER A 17 -26.39 -2.15 -9.94
N ARG A 18 -26.18 -2.82 -11.08
CA ARG A 18 -25.66 -4.20 -11.13
C ARG A 18 -24.24 -4.30 -10.57
N LEU A 19 -23.39 -3.33 -10.94
CA LEU A 19 -22.01 -3.25 -10.45
C LEU A 19 -21.98 -3.12 -8.92
N ARG A 20 -22.84 -2.29 -8.34
CA ARG A 20 -22.96 -2.12 -6.89
C ARG A 20 -23.48 -3.38 -6.19
N GLU A 21 -24.42 -4.10 -6.78
CA GLU A 21 -24.93 -5.35 -6.21
C GLU A 21 -23.85 -6.44 -6.17
N ARG A 22 -23.03 -6.52 -7.23
CA ARG A 22 -21.87 -7.42 -7.27
C ARG A 22 -20.81 -7.04 -6.24
N ALA A 23 -20.48 -5.75 -6.13
CA ALA A 23 -19.53 -5.22 -5.15
C ALA A 23 -19.92 -5.50 -3.68
N ARG A 24 -21.22 -5.73 -3.39
CA ARG A 24 -21.70 -6.08 -2.05
C ARG A 24 -21.48 -7.55 -1.66
N ARG A 25 -21.03 -8.41 -2.58
CA ARG A 25 -20.72 -9.80 -2.25
C ARG A 25 -19.40 -9.85 -1.50
N SER A 26 -19.46 -10.22 -0.21
CA SER A 26 -18.26 -10.55 0.55
C SER A 26 -17.78 -11.95 0.17
N PHE A 27 -16.45 -12.09 0.04
CA PHE A 27 -15.77 -13.37 -0.18
C PHE A 27 -15.47 -14.10 1.12
N VAL A 28 -15.77 -13.46 2.26
CA VAL A 28 -15.44 -13.93 3.60
C VAL A 28 -16.74 -14.04 4.40
N SER A 29 -16.84 -15.08 5.23
CA SER A 29 -18.02 -15.21 6.10
C SER A 29 -18.07 -14.05 7.11
N PRO A 30 -19.27 -13.57 7.51
CA PRO A 30 -19.40 -12.58 8.58
C PRO A 30 -18.71 -13.00 9.88
N GLU A 31 -18.69 -14.30 10.18
CA GLU A 31 -18.00 -14.89 11.33
C GLU A 31 -16.49 -14.70 11.24
N THR A 32 -15.89 -15.06 10.10
CA THR A 32 -14.46 -14.89 9.83
C THR A 32 -14.06 -13.43 9.94
N ALA A 33 -14.83 -12.53 9.32
CA ALA A 33 -14.50 -11.12 9.32
C ALA A 33 -14.61 -10.48 10.73
N ARG A 34 -15.61 -10.88 11.53
CA ARG A 34 -15.66 -10.51 12.96
C ARG A 34 -14.47 -11.05 13.74
N SER A 35 -14.03 -12.28 13.44
CA SER A 35 -12.86 -12.88 14.08
C SER A 35 -11.58 -12.10 13.75
N ASP A 36 -11.39 -11.71 12.49
CA ASP A 36 -10.25 -10.89 12.07
C ASP A 36 -10.22 -9.54 12.76
N ARG A 37 -11.37 -8.85 12.83
CA ARG A 37 -11.46 -7.59 13.57
C ARG A 37 -11.07 -7.75 15.04
N GLN A 38 -11.53 -8.80 15.72
CA GLN A 38 -11.14 -9.07 17.10
C GLN A 38 -9.64 -9.41 17.23
N ALA A 39 -9.08 -10.13 16.25
CA ALA A 39 -7.67 -10.49 16.24
C ALA A 39 -6.77 -9.24 16.14
N VAL A 40 -7.15 -8.25 15.32
CA VAL A 40 -6.45 -6.96 15.22
C VAL A 40 -6.34 -6.30 16.61
N TRP A 41 -7.46 -6.08 17.31
CA TRP A 41 -7.44 -5.42 18.63
C TRP A 41 -6.63 -6.16 19.69
N ARG A 42 -6.47 -7.49 19.53
CA ARG A 42 -5.68 -8.34 20.44
C ARG A 42 -4.19 -8.36 20.10
N LYS A 43 -3.76 -7.79 18.97
CA LYS A 43 -2.34 -7.76 18.60
C LYS A 43 -1.51 -7.08 19.68
N ARG A 44 -0.36 -7.70 19.93
CA ARG A 44 0.68 -7.23 20.84
C ARG A 44 1.98 -7.24 20.09
N PHE A 45 2.76 -6.18 20.26
CA PHE A 45 4.06 -6.03 19.64
C PHE A 45 5.14 -6.51 20.60
N ARG A 46 6.24 -7.05 20.07
CA ARG A 46 7.45 -7.30 20.87
C ARG A 46 8.11 -5.99 21.34
N SER A 47 9.00 -6.07 22.32
CA SER A 47 9.60 -4.89 22.96
C SER A 47 10.37 -3.98 22.00
N ASP A 48 11.05 -4.58 21.05
CA ASP A 48 11.81 -3.94 19.98
C ASP A 48 10.88 -3.23 18.99
N VAL A 49 9.80 -3.88 18.53
CA VAL A 49 8.79 -3.21 17.68
C VAL A 49 8.09 -2.07 18.43
N ARG A 50 7.76 -2.25 19.73
CA ARG A 50 7.20 -1.17 20.56
C ARG A 50 8.13 0.04 20.70
N ARG A 51 9.45 -0.16 20.63
CA ARG A 51 10.41 0.96 20.60
C ARG A 51 10.18 1.77 19.32
N TRP A 52 10.09 1.12 18.17
CA TRP A 52 9.90 1.79 16.89
C TRP A 52 8.56 2.49 16.77
N ILE A 53 7.47 1.88 17.24
CA ILE A 53 6.16 2.54 17.30
C ILE A 53 6.22 3.83 18.14
N ARG A 54 6.89 3.81 19.30
CA ARG A 54 7.04 5.02 20.13
C ARG A 54 7.92 6.09 19.51
N LEU A 55 8.94 5.69 18.74
CA LEU A 55 9.76 6.64 17.99
C LEU A 55 8.96 7.25 16.84
N TYR A 56 8.17 6.44 16.13
CA TYR A 56 7.21 6.94 15.14
C TYR A 56 6.25 7.96 15.77
N ASP A 57 5.67 7.67 16.94
CA ASP A 57 4.72 8.57 17.63
C ASP A 57 5.31 9.96 17.94
N SER A 58 6.65 10.11 17.97
CA SER A 58 7.31 11.40 18.17
C SER A 58 7.44 12.25 16.91
N VAL A 59 7.25 11.67 15.72
CA VAL A 59 7.48 12.32 14.41
C VAL A 59 6.32 12.17 13.43
N GLY A 60 5.42 11.23 13.68
CA GLY A 60 4.29 10.87 12.83
C GLY A 60 2.93 11.10 13.49
N GLN A 61 1.87 10.75 12.77
CA GLN A 61 0.49 11.09 13.18
C GLN A 61 -0.48 9.89 13.17
N ARG A 62 -0.05 8.72 12.68
CA ARG A 62 -0.90 7.52 12.68
C ARG A 62 -1.10 6.95 14.08
N ASP A 63 -2.24 6.32 14.30
CA ASP A 63 -2.59 5.73 15.59
C ASP A 63 -2.03 4.31 15.78
N GLY A 64 -2.08 3.82 17.02
CA GLY A 64 -1.64 2.47 17.36
C GLY A 64 -2.48 1.35 16.75
N PHE A 65 -3.73 1.62 16.36
CA PHE A 65 -4.59 0.62 15.71
C PHE A 65 -4.08 0.29 14.31
N LEU A 66 -3.52 1.26 13.57
CA LEU A 66 -2.87 1.01 12.28
C LEU A 66 -1.80 -0.08 12.39
N TRP A 67 -0.91 0.00 13.38
CA TRP A 67 0.17 -0.98 13.54
C TRP A 67 -0.35 -2.38 13.86
N GLN A 68 -1.44 -2.47 14.63
CA GLN A 68 -2.08 -3.74 14.93
C GLN A 68 -2.73 -4.34 13.68
N TRP A 69 -3.39 -3.48 12.90
CA TRP A 69 -4.03 -3.81 11.63
C TRP A 69 -3.00 -4.30 10.61
N CYS A 70 -1.87 -3.59 10.49
CA CYS A 70 -0.76 -3.96 9.60
C CYS A 70 -0.13 -5.30 10.00
N LEU A 71 0.13 -5.53 11.30
CA LEU A 71 0.69 -6.80 11.77
C LEU A 71 -0.24 -7.98 11.45
N HIS A 72 -1.55 -7.81 11.67
CA HIS A 72 -2.53 -8.83 11.31
C HIS A 72 -2.57 -9.07 9.80
N GLY A 73 -2.55 -8.00 9.00
CA GLY A 73 -2.48 -8.10 7.54
C GLY A 73 -1.25 -8.87 7.06
N ILE A 74 -0.07 -8.52 7.59
CA ILE A 74 1.19 -9.21 7.29
C ILE A 74 1.08 -10.71 7.54
N GLU A 75 0.51 -11.11 8.69
CA GLU A 75 0.34 -12.52 9.04
C GLU A 75 -0.66 -13.26 8.14
N LEU A 76 -1.74 -12.60 7.71
CA LEU A 76 -2.73 -13.15 6.79
C LEU A 76 -2.12 -13.40 5.41
N THR A 77 -1.26 -12.50 4.95
CA THR A 77 -0.70 -12.52 3.58
C THR A 77 0.71 -13.12 3.51
N ALA A 78 1.20 -13.68 4.61
CA ALA A 78 2.51 -14.33 4.67
C ALA A 78 2.50 -15.64 3.86
N LEU A 79 3.57 -15.93 3.12
CA LEU A 79 3.68 -17.20 2.40
C LEU A 79 3.58 -18.39 3.38
N PRO A 80 2.92 -19.50 2.98
CA PRO A 80 2.73 -20.65 3.86
C PRO A 80 4.02 -21.43 4.15
N CYS A 81 5.11 -21.19 3.40
CA CYS A 81 6.37 -21.92 3.50
C CYS A 81 7.38 -21.37 4.52
N ILE A 82 7.06 -20.27 5.22
CA ILE A 82 7.97 -19.68 6.20
C ILE A 82 8.25 -20.68 7.30
N THR A 83 9.54 -20.89 7.60
CA THR A 83 9.95 -21.77 8.69
C THR A 83 9.38 -21.25 10.01
N PRO A 84 8.74 -22.09 10.86
CA PRO A 84 8.08 -21.65 12.08
C PRO A 84 8.95 -20.77 13.00
N ASP A 85 10.24 -21.09 13.12
CA ASP A 85 11.21 -20.36 13.95
C ASP A 85 11.43 -18.90 13.50
N TRP A 86 11.17 -18.61 12.23
CA TRP A 86 11.34 -17.27 11.64
C TRP A 86 10.04 -16.49 11.53
N ARG A 87 8.88 -17.15 11.64
CA ARG A 87 7.59 -16.53 11.31
C ARG A 87 7.34 -15.23 12.09
N ASP A 88 7.46 -15.28 13.42
CA ASP A 88 7.17 -14.12 14.27
C ASP A 88 8.17 -12.98 14.06
N SER A 89 9.48 -13.29 14.07
CA SER A 89 10.53 -12.28 13.86
C SER A 89 10.48 -11.66 12.46
N LEU A 90 10.07 -12.43 11.46
CA LEU A 90 9.91 -11.92 10.11
C LEU A 90 8.67 -11.02 9.98
N CYS A 91 7.54 -11.40 10.58
CA CYS A 91 6.36 -10.53 10.64
C CYS A 91 6.68 -9.18 11.30
N ASP A 92 7.43 -9.19 12.40
CA ASP A 92 7.91 -7.97 13.06
C ASP A 92 8.84 -7.15 12.15
N THR A 93 9.74 -7.82 11.41
CA THR A 93 10.66 -7.16 10.46
C THR A 93 9.89 -6.51 9.31
N LYS A 94 8.86 -7.19 8.77
CA LYS A 94 7.95 -6.63 7.77
C LYS A 94 7.19 -5.42 8.31
N LEU A 95 6.75 -5.47 9.58
CA LEU A 95 6.10 -4.32 10.20
C LEU A 95 7.03 -3.11 10.30
N LEU A 96 8.33 -3.29 10.53
CA LEU A 96 9.29 -2.18 10.46
C LEU A 96 9.33 -1.54 9.07
N SER A 97 9.32 -2.33 8.01
CA SER A 97 9.22 -1.78 6.64
C SER A 97 7.88 -1.10 6.37
N VAL A 98 6.78 -1.50 7.02
CA VAL A 98 5.52 -0.72 6.94
C VAL A 98 5.65 0.62 7.65
N ILE A 99 6.33 0.69 8.80
CA ILE A 99 6.59 1.98 9.48
C ILE A 99 7.44 2.89 8.58
N ILE A 100 8.49 2.35 7.95
CA ILE A 100 9.29 3.08 6.94
C ILE A 100 8.38 3.57 5.80
N CYS A 101 7.53 2.68 5.28
CA CYS A 101 6.58 3.00 4.22
C CYS A 101 5.71 4.21 4.58
N VAL A 102 5.09 4.20 5.76
CA VAL A 102 4.24 5.29 6.26
C VAL A 102 5.03 6.58 6.43
N LEU A 103 6.28 6.51 6.92
CA LEU A 103 7.12 7.70 7.04
C LEU A 103 7.39 8.32 5.65
N PHE A 104 7.70 7.50 4.64
CA PHE A 104 7.89 8.02 3.28
C PHE A 104 6.59 8.56 2.67
N ASP A 105 5.46 7.87 2.89
CA ASP A 105 4.13 8.25 2.40
C ASP A 105 3.69 9.60 2.98
N ASP A 106 3.78 9.77 4.31
CA ASP A 106 3.45 11.01 5.02
C ASP A 106 4.24 12.22 4.47
N ILE A 107 5.47 12.01 3.96
CA ILE A 107 6.27 13.07 3.31
C ILE A 107 5.94 13.24 1.84
N ALA A 108 5.69 12.16 1.11
CA ALA A 108 5.33 12.20 -0.31
C ALA A 108 4.00 12.94 -0.52
N ASP A 109 3.07 12.83 0.43
CA ASP A 109 1.75 13.46 0.39
C ASP A 109 1.78 14.94 0.82
N CYS A 110 2.80 15.35 1.58
CA CYS A 110 3.03 16.76 1.88
C CYS A 110 3.72 17.48 0.71
N GLY A 111 2.92 17.97 -0.25
CA GLY A 111 3.37 18.58 -1.52
C GLY A 111 4.39 19.73 -1.45
N GLU A 112 4.69 20.28 -0.27
CA GLU A 112 5.65 21.38 -0.08
C GLU A 112 7.11 20.92 0.11
N ARG A 113 7.41 19.60 0.07
CA ARG A 113 8.64 19.05 0.68
C ARG A 113 9.47 18.13 -0.24
N ALA A 114 9.56 18.44 -1.53
CA ALA A 114 10.29 17.64 -2.54
C ALA A 114 11.76 17.33 -2.19
N GLU A 115 12.46 18.30 -1.61
CA GLU A 115 13.86 18.17 -1.20
C GLU A 115 14.01 17.16 -0.03
N ARG A 116 12.97 17.05 0.80
CA ARG A 116 12.98 16.16 1.98
C ARG A 116 12.80 14.70 1.62
N LEU A 117 11.92 14.40 0.67
CA LEU A 117 11.82 13.05 0.11
C LEU A 117 13.14 12.63 -0.53
N SER A 118 13.80 13.54 -1.26
CA SER A 118 15.11 13.27 -1.85
C SER A 118 16.16 12.97 -0.77
N SER A 119 16.19 13.74 0.32
CA SER A 119 17.07 13.51 1.46
C SER A 119 16.86 12.12 2.09
N LEU A 120 15.62 11.73 2.37
CA LEU A 120 15.30 10.41 2.92
C LEU A 120 15.60 9.26 1.95
N LEU A 121 15.38 9.45 0.65
CA LEU A 121 15.78 8.45 -0.34
C LEU A 121 17.28 8.20 -0.30
N ASN A 122 18.13 9.22 -0.03
CA ASN A 122 19.57 9.01 0.12
C ASN A 122 19.93 8.20 1.36
N VAL A 123 19.21 8.37 2.47
CA VAL A 123 19.39 7.56 3.69
C VAL A 123 19.31 6.07 3.35
N CYS A 124 18.35 5.69 2.51
CA CYS A 124 18.18 4.30 2.10
C CYS A 124 19.09 3.86 0.94
N GLY A 125 20.06 4.69 0.52
CA GLY A 125 20.94 4.42 -0.61
C GLY A 125 20.28 4.55 -1.98
N GLN A 126 19.12 5.21 -2.06
CA GLN A 126 18.27 5.30 -3.26
C GLN A 126 18.19 6.71 -3.82
N GLY A 127 18.77 7.69 -3.15
CA GLY A 127 18.80 9.07 -3.62
C GLY A 127 19.90 9.31 -4.64
N SER A 128 19.89 10.50 -5.23
CA SER A 128 20.89 10.93 -6.21
C SER A 128 21.58 12.24 -5.79
N LEU A 129 21.49 12.61 -4.51
CA LEU A 129 22.11 13.85 -4.03
C LEU A 129 23.59 13.61 -3.80
N SER A 130 24.42 14.55 -4.26
CA SER A 130 25.85 14.57 -3.92
C SER A 130 26.05 14.81 -2.42
N ALA A 131 27.20 14.39 -1.89
CA ALA A 131 27.57 14.60 -0.49
C ALA A 131 27.48 16.08 -0.07
N ASP A 132 27.94 16.99 -0.93
CA ASP A 132 27.88 18.43 -0.67
C ASP A 132 26.43 18.93 -0.54
N ARG A 133 25.52 18.39 -1.35
CA ARG A 133 24.11 18.78 -1.33
C ARG A 133 23.40 18.18 -0.11
N GLN A 134 23.75 16.96 0.29
CA GLN A 134 23.26 16.36 1.53
C GLN A 134 23.70 17.14 2.78
N ALA A 135 24.95 17.61 2.80
CA ALA A 135 25.46 18.43 3.90
C ALA A 135 24.71 19.77 3.99
N ALA A 136 24.52 20.46 2.86
CA ALA A 136 23.78 21.72 2.81
C ALA A 136 22.29 21.56 3.20
N GLU A 137 21.66 20.44 2.86
CA GLU A 137 20.29 20.14 3.30
C GLU A 137 20.21 19.89 4.81
N ALA A 138 21.19 19.17 5.37
CA ALA A 138 21.23 18.85 6.80
C ALA A 138 21.36 20.11 7.68
N GLU A 139 22.07 21.15 7.20
CA GLU A 139 22.27 22.41 7.92
C GLU A 139 20.98 23.25 8.08
N ASN A 140 19.96 23.00 7.25
CA ASN A 140 18.73 23.79 7.20
C ASN A 140 17.50 23.07 7.77
N LEU A 141 17.67 21.92 8.41
CA LEU A 141 16.55 21.16 8.99
C LEU A 141 16.04 21.81 10.27
N THR A 142 14.72 21.85 10.43
CA THR A 142 14.11 22.12 11.74
C THR A 142 14.41 20.97 12.71
N GLU A 143 14.27 21.22 14.02
CA GLU A 143 14.47 20.18 15.05
C GLU A 143 13.59 18.93 14.78
N HIS A 144 12.33 19.14 14.39
CA HIS A 144 11.43 18.05 14.03
C HIS A 144 11.90 17.28 12.79
N GLU A 145 12.41 17.97 11.76
CA GLU A 145 12.91 17.32 10.54
C GLU A 145 14.18 16.54 10.78
N TYR A 146 15.07 17.06 11.64
CA TYR A 146 16.26 16.36 12.08
C TYR A 146 15.87 15.07 12.82
N LEU A 147 14.94 15.15 13.77
CA LEU A 147 14.43 13.97 14.50
C LEU A 147 13.78 12.96 13.55
N TYR A 148 12.96 13.44 12.61
CA TYR A 148 12.32 12.60 11.60
C TYR A 148 13.33 11.80 10.79
N ARG A 149 14.37 12.49 10.27
CA ARG A 149 15.45 11.87 9.52
C ARG A 149 16.20 10.84 10.36
N GLN A 150 16.53 11.17 11.61
CA GLN A 150 17.21 10.26 12.52
C GLN A 150 16.39 8.98 12.78
N VAL A 151 15.07 9.12 12.97
CA VAL A 151 14.17 7.97 13.14
C VAL A 151 14.20 7.07 11.90
N VAL A 152 14.15 7.64 10.69
CA VAL A 152 14.24 6.87 9.43
C VAL A 152 15.61 6.18 9.30
N GLU A 153 16.70 6.88 9.57
CA GLU A 153 18.07 6.33 9.51
C GLU A 153 18.22 5.11 10.45
N GLU A 154 17.91 5.29 11.74
CA GLU A 154 18.09 4.20 12.71
C GLU A 154 17.13 3.02 12.44
N LEU A 155 15.90 3.30 11.98
CA LEU A 155 14.90 2.27 11.66
C LEU A 155 15.31 1.48 10.41
N TRP A 156 15.83 2.17 9.40
CA TRP A 156 16.34 1.56 8.17
C TRP A 156 17.51 0.61 8.49
N ASP A 157 18.47 1.06 9.30
CA ASP A 157 19.61 0.25 9.71
C ASP A 157 19.18 -1.01 10.47
N ASP A 158 18.21 -0.90 11.40
CA ASP A 158 17.67 -2.06 12.12
C ASP A 158 16.93 -3.01 11.16
N TYR A 159 16.12 -2.49 10.24
CA TYR A 159 15.42 -3.28 9.22
C TYR A 159 16.41 -4.06 8.33
N VAL A 160 17.39 -3.39 7.73
CA VAL A 160 18.40 -4.03 6.87
C VAL A 160 19.22 -5.06 7.65
N THR A 161 19.59 -4.74 8.90
CA THR A 161 20.33 -5.68 9.77
C THR A 161 19.54 -6.95 10.04
N ARG A 162 18.23 -6.85 10.28
CA ARG A 162 17.36 -8.03 10.48
C ARG A 162 17.23 -8.86 9.20
N VAL A 163 17.04 -8.21 8.06
CA VAL A 163 16.93 -8.90 6.76
C VAL A 163 18.22 -9.65 6.43
N ALA A 164 19.39 -9.04 6.69
CA ALA A 164 20.69 -9.66 6.47
C ALA A 164 20.95 -10.93 7.32
N GLN A 165 20.17 -11.16 8.38
CA GLN A 165 20.26 -12.35 9.23
C GLN A 165 19.41 -13.52 8.72
N LEU A 166 18.57 -13.31 7.71
CA LEU A 166 17.70 -14.36 7.19
C LEU A 166 18.51 -15.47 6.49
N PRO A 167 18.12 -16.75 6.62
CA PRO A 167 18.90 -17.89 6.14
C PRO A 167 19.33 -17.81 4.68
N HIS A 168 18.45 -17.34 3.80
CA HIS A 168 18.68 -17.25 2.36
C HIS A 168 18.88 -15.81 1.88
N PHE A 169 19.31 -14.89 2.75
CA PHE A 169 19.50 -13.48 2.40
C PHE A 169 20.34 -13.28 1.13
N LYS A 170 21.53 -13.90 1.04
CA LYS A 170 22.45 -13.72 -0.09
C LYS A 170 21.86 -14.17 -1.44
N GLU A 171 20.96 -15.15 -1.42
CA GLU A 171 20.33 -15.70 -2.62
C GLU A 171 19.28 -14.75 -3.17
N TYR A 172 18.46 -14.18 -2.28
CA TYR A 172 17.32 -13.33 -2.65
C TYR A 172 17.62 -11.82 -2.55
N GLU A 173 18.80 -11.42 -2.05
CA GLU A 173 19.19 -10.02 -1.88
C GLU A 173 19.00 -9.19 -3.17
N PRO A 174 19.42 -9.66 -4.38
CA PRO A 174 19.21 -8.89 -5.60
C PRO A 174 17.72 -8.66 -5.92
N LEU A 175 16.86 -9.64 -5.65
CA LEU A 175 15.42 -9.51 -5.86
C LEU A 175 14.80 -8.55 -4.83
N TRP A 176 15.22 -8.65 -3.57
CA TRP A 176 14.74 -7.76 -2.52
C TRP A 176 15.15 -6.31 -2.77
N GLN A 177 16.40 -6.06 -3.19
CA GLN A 177 16.85 -4.73 -3.59
C GLN A 177 16.06 -4.17 -4.78
N PHE A 178 15.73 -5.02 -5.75
CA PHE A 178 14.85 -4.64 -6.87
C PHE A 178 13.45 -4.27 -6.38
N ASP A 179 12.86 -5.07 -5.49
CA ASP A 179 11.52 -4.85 -4.95
C ASP A 179 11.45 -3.57 -4.10
N LEU A 180 12.49 -3.29 -3.31
CA LEU A 180 12.66 -2.02 -2.60
C LEU A 180 12.74 -0.84 -3.59
N GLY A 181 13.48 -0.99 -4.69
CA GLY A 181 13.53 0.01 -5.76
C GLY A 181 12.14 0.36 -6.30
N GLN A 182 11.25 -0.63 -6.47
CA GLN A 182 9.86 -0.39 -6.89
C GLN A 182 9.05 0.37 -5.82
N PHE A 183 9.22 0.04 -4.55
CA PHE A 183 8.61 0.79 -3.44
C PHE A 183 9.04 2.27 -3.46
N PHE A 184 10.34 2.54 -3.53
CA PHE A 184 10.83 3.92 -3.59
C PHE A 184 10.39 4.65 -4.87
N ASN A 185 10.21 3.92 -5.98
CA ASN A 185 9.65 4.49 -7.19
C ASN A 185 8.16 4.88 -7.01
N ALA A 186 7.39 4.08 -6.26
CA ALA A 186 6.02 4.45 -5.88
C ALA A 186 5.98 5.74 -5.07
N MET A 187 6.90 5.93 -4.10
CA MET A 187 7.02 7.17 -3.32
C MET A 187 7.35 8.38 -4.20
N ARG A 188 8.29 8.22 -5.14
CA ARG A 188 8.63 9.28 -6.11
C ARG A 188 7.44 9.62 -7.00
N TYR A 189 6.70 8.61 -7.48
CA TYR A 189 5.51 8.80 -8.30
C TYR A 189 4.42 9.55 -7.52
N GLY A 190 4.12 9.14 -6.28
CA GLY A 190 3.13 9.81 -5.41
C GLY A 190 3.48 11.29 -5.22
N HIS A 191 4.74 11.57 -4.90
CA HIS A 191 5.23 12.94 -4.77
C HIS A 191 5.08 13.77 -6.07
N LEU A 192 5.44 13.20 -7.22
CA LEU A 192 5.28 13.87 -8.52
C LEU A 192 3.81 14.11 -8.86
N ALA A 193 2.93 13.15 -8.57
CA ALA A 193 1.49 13.26 -8.81
C ALA A 193 0.86 14.37 -7.95
N ASN A 194 1.29 14.50 -6.69
CA ASN A 194 0.89 15.60 -5.81
C ASN A 194 1.35 16.96 -6.33
N ARG A 195 2.60 17.05 -6.81
CA ARG A 195 3.16 18.31 -7.33
C ARG A 195 2.59 18.70 -8.69
N PHE A 196 2.28 17.73 -9.53
CA PHE A 196 1.79 17.93 -10.89
C PHE A 196 0.47 17.17 -11.09
N PRO A 197 -0.69 17.71 -10.67
CA PRO A 197 -1.99 17.03 -10.80
C PRO A 197 -2.34 16.61 -12.24
N ALA A 198 -1.74 17.25 -13.25
CA ALA A 198 -1.87 16.86 -14.65
C ALA A 198 -1.26 15.47 -14.97
N LEU A 199 -0.41 14.93 -14.09
CA LEU A 199 0.14 13.57 -14.20
C LEU A 199 -0.89 12.49 -13.84
N LEU A 200 -1.97 12.86 -13.12
CA LEU A 200 -2.96 11.91 -12.62
C LEU A 200 -3.63 11.14 -13.76
N ASN A 201 -3.25 9.88 -13.90
CA ASN A 201 -3.87 8.96 -14.84
C ASN A 201 -3.92 7.54 -14.27
N SER A 202 -4.93 6.77 -14.68
CA SER A 202 -5.13 5.41 -14.17
C SER A 202 -4.00 4.45 -14.54
N THR A 203 -3.33 4.66 -15.67
CA THR A 203 -2.35 3.72 -16.21
C THR A 203 -1.07 3.75 -15.39
N GLU A 204 -0.47 4.93 -15.21
CA GLU A 204 0.73 5.08 -14.36
C GLU A 204 0.41 4.78 -12.90
N HIS A 205 -0.73 5.25 -12.40
CA HIS A 205 -1.16 4.93 -11.04
C HIS A 205 -1.23 3.41 -10.81
N ASP A 206 -1.76 2.65 -11.78
CA ASP A 206 -1.88 1.20 -11.66
C ASP A 206 -0.55 0.45 -11.80
N VAL A 207 0.46 1.08 -12.41
CA VAL A 207 1.82 0.52 -12.50
C VAL A 207 2.61 0.79 -11.21
N TYR A 208 2.62 2.04 -10.74
CA TYR A 208 3.52 2.46 -9.66
C TYR A 208 2.93 2.29 -8.26
N SER A 209 1.69 2.72 -8.05
CA SER A 209 1.12 2.80 -6.69
C SER A 209 0.95 1.46 -5.96
N PRO A 210 0.72 0.29 -6.62
CA PRO A 210 0.59 -0.97 -5.89
C PRO A 210 1.84 -1.32 -5.07
N HIS A 211 3.03 -0.88 -5.48
CA HIS A 211 4.26 -1.18 -4.76
C HIS A 211 4.34 -0.51 -3.37
N ASN A 212 3.47 0.47 -3.07
CA ASN A 212 3.29 1.00 -1.72
C ASN A 212 2.70 -0.05 -0.74
N MET A 213 2.09 -1.13 -1.25
CA MET A 213 1.58 -2.23 -0.40
C MET A 213 2.68 -3.19 0.06
N LEU A 214 3.92 -3.07 -0.46
CA LEU A 214 5.08 -3.90 -0.14
C LEU A 214 4.95 -5.41 -0.34
N MET A 215 3.81 -5.94 -0.81
CA MET A 215 3.53 -7.38 -0.82
C MET A 215 4.54 -8.20 -1.64
N VAL A 216 5.02 -7.67 -2.78
CA VAL A 216 6.06 -8.36 -3.55
C VAL A 216 7.37 -8.44 -2.75
N SER A 217 7.80 -7.34 -2.14
CA SER A 217 8.97 -7.33 -1.25
C SER A 217 8.79 -8.28 -0.05
N PHE A 218 7.59 -8.33 0.53
CA PHE A 218 7.26 -9.24 1.62
C PHE A 218 7.34 -10.70 1.21
N SER A 219 6.94 -11.05 0.00
CA SER A 219 7.11 -12.43 -0.51
C SER A 219 8.57 -12.79 -0.68
N THR A 220 9.42 -11.86 -1.14
CA THR A 220 10.86 -12.07 -1.23
C THR A 220 11.48 -12.27 0.16
N LEU A 221 11.05 -11.51 1.16
CA LEU A 221 11.45 -11.73 2.55
C LEU A 221 10.96 -13.08 3.11
N ASP A 222 9.78 -13.54 2.72
CA ASP A 222 9.28 -14.87 3.10
C ASP A 222 10.15 -15.97 2.52
N LEU A 223 10.54 -15.86 1.24
CA LEU A 223 11.46 -16.79 0.60
C LEU A 223 12.82 -16.83 1.30
N MET A 224 13.33 -15.69 1.78
CA MET A 224 14.56 -15.63 2.56
C MET A 224 14.52 -16.47 3.86
N ALA A 225 13.31 -16.70 4.41
CA ALA A 225 13.06 -17.43 5.66
C ALA A 225 12.39 -18.82 5.46
N SER A 226 12.27 -19.25 4.21
CA SER A 226 11.63 -20.52 3.83
C SER A 226 12.66 -21.51 3.29
N PRO A 227 12.33 -22.82 3.21
CA PRO A 227 13.06 -23.72 2.33
C PRO A 227 13.11 -23.16 0.90
N GLN A 228 14.15 -23.51 0.14
CA GLN A 228 14.31 -23.02 -1.23
C GLN A 228 13.11 -23.41 -2.10
N LEU A 229 12.55 -22.41 -2.77
CA LEU A 229 11.54 -22.57 -3.82
C LEU A 229 12.20 -23.16 -5.06
N PRO A 230 11.53 -24.07 -5.80
CA PRO A 230 11.99 -24.46 -7.13
C PRO A 230 12.12 -23.23 -8.04
N GLU A 231 13.27 -23.08 -8.71
CA GLU A 231 13.59 -21.88 -9.50
C GLU A 231 12.57 -21.64 -10.62
N GLU A 232 12.04 -22.72 -11.21
CA GLU A 232 11.02 -22.70 -12.24
C GLU A 232 9.66 -22.12 -11.76
N GLU A 233 9.38 -22.16 -10.45
CA GLU A 233 8.13 -21.64 -9.88
C GLU A 233 8.23 -20.15 -9.51
N LEU A 234 9.45 -19.58 -9.43
CA LEU A 234 9.68 -18.22 -8.97
C LEU A 234 8.92 -17.17 -9.80
N GLY A 235 8.92 -17.32 -11.12
CA GLY A 235 8.22 -16.40 -12.02
C GLY A 235 6.71 -16.37 -11.75
N ALA A 236 6.10 -17.55 -11.67
CA ALA A 236 4.67 -17.72 -11.44
C ALA A 236 4.26 -17.23 -10.04
N LEU A 237 5.05 -17.54 -9.01
CA LEU A 237 4.82 -17.03 -7.65
C LEU A 237 4.85 -15.50 -7.62
N ARG A 238 5.84 -14.88 -8.26
CA ARG A 238 5.97 -13.41 -8.30
C ARG A 238 4.79 -12.76 -9.04
N GLU A 239 4.31 -13.37 -10.12
CA GLU A 239 3.12 -12.88 -10.84
C GLU A 239 1.86 -12.97 -9.97
N ALA A 240 1.65 -14.11 -9.30
CA ALA A 240 0.55 -14.27 -8.35
C ALA A 240 0.61 -13.20 -7.23
N VAL A 241 1.78 -13.02 -6.59
CA VAL A 241 1.94 -12.02 -5.53
C VAL A 241 1.77 -10.59 -6.07
N TRP A 242 2.17 -10.29 -7.30
CA TRP A 242 1.91 -8.98 -7.90
C TRP A 242 0.40 -8.71 -8.04
N HIS A 243 -0.39 -9.72 -8.43
CA HIS A 243 -1.84 -9.61 -8.44
C HIS A 243 -2.44 -9.44 -7.05
N SER A 244 -1.94 -10.16 -6.05
CA SER A 244 -2.30 -9.94 -4.64
C SER A 244 -1.98 -8.52 -4.18
N GLN A 245 -0.84 -7.97 -4.58
CA GLN A 245 -0.45 -6.59 -4.30
C GLN A 245 -1.46 -5.60 -4.89
N ALA A 246 -1.87 -5.81 -6.14
CA ALA A 246 -2.88 -4.99 -6.79
C ALA A 246 -4.25 -5.12 -6.10
N MET A 247 -4.62 -6.31 -5.62
CA MET A 247 -5.81 -6.53 -4.79
C MET A 247 -5.74 -5.72 -3.49
N GLY A 248 -4.61 -5.77 -2.77
CA GLY A 248 -4.37 -4.97 -1.57
C GLY A 248 -4.49 -3.47 -1.83
N ARG A 249 -3.91 -2.97 -2.93
CA ARG A 249 -4.01 -1.56 -3.31
C ARG A 249 -5.45 -1.14 -3.61
N VAL A 250 -6.26 -1.99 -4.23
CA VAL A 250 -7.69 -1.71 -4.41
C VAL A 250 -8.41 -1.60 -3.07
N GLY A 251 -8.15 -2.53 -2.14
CA GLY A 251 -8.68 -2.46 -0.77
C GLY A 251 -8.33 -1.15 -0.08
N ASN A 252 -7.05 -0.77 -0.14
CA ASN A 252 -6.55 0.49 0.39
C ASN A 252 -7.33 1.69 -0.18
N ILE A 253 -7.39 1.84 -1.52
CA ILE A 253 -8.14 2.94 -2.17
C ILE A 253 -9.59 3.01 -1.68
N LEU A 254 -10.29 1.87 -1.63
CA LEU A 254 -11.70 1.83 -1.19
C LEU A 254 -11.87 2.24 0.27
N SER A 255 -10.87 1.95 1.12
CA SER A 255 -10.90 2.27 2.54
C SER A 255 -10.50 3.72 2.88
N THR A 256 -9.67 4.37 2.07
CA THR A 256 -9.04 5.66 2.42
C THR A 256 -9.55 6.87 1.66
N TRP A 257 -10.13 6.71 0.47
CA TRP A 257 -10.41 7.87 -0.41
C TRP A 257 -11.29 8.97 0.20
N ARG A 258 -12.21 8.61 1.10
CA ARG A 258 -13.06 9.59 1.81
C ARG A 258 -12.27 10.47 2.78
N ARG A 259 -11.24 9.92 3.40
CA ARG A 259 -10.31 10.68 4.25
C ARG A 259 -9.44 11.57 3.37
N GLU A 260 -8.92 11.04 2.26
CA GLU A 260 -8.05 11.77 1.32
C GLU A 260 -8.73 13.06 0.80
N ILE A 261 -10.05 13.07 0.60
CA ILE A 261 -10.81 14.29 0.28
C ILE A 261 -10.63 15.40 1.33
N LYS A 262 -10.61 15.06 2.62
CA LYS A 262 -10.45 16.01 3.73
C LYS A 262 -9.05 16.59 3.75
N ASP A 263 -8.07 15.77 3.41
CA ASP A 263 -6.66 16.13 3.34
C ASP A 263 -6.32 16.84 2.01
N ARG A 264 -7.30 16.93 1.09
CA ARG A 264 -7.16 17.41 -0.29
C ARG A 264 -6.06 16.69 -1.07
N ASP A 265 -5.83 15.44 -0.72
CA ASP A 265 -5.03 14.52 -1.51
C ASP A 265 -5.92 13.86 -2.56
N TYR A 266 -5.61 14.10 -3.83
CA TYR A 266 -6.34 13.53 -4.96
C TYR A 266 -5.47 12.56 -5.77
N THR A 267 -4.37 12.09 -5.22
CA THR A 267 -3.48 11.12 -5.88
C THR A 267 -4.03 9.71 -5.89
N GLY A 268 -4.99 9.43 -5.01
CA GLY A 268 -5.73 8.18 -4.95
C GLY A 268 -6.32 7.76 -6.31
N GLY A 269 -6.19 6.48 -6.63
CA GLY A 269 -6.59 5.93 -7.93
C GLY A 269 -8.08 6.08 -8.27
N ILE A 270 -8.94 6.39 -7.30
CA ILE A 270 -10.36 6.67 -7.56
C ILE A 270 -10.57 8.02 -8.25
N PHE A 271 -9.76 9.03 -7.91
CA PHE A 271 -9.86 10.37 -8.49
C PHE A 271 -9.37 10.39 -9.92
N SER A 272 -8.23 9.76 -10.22
CA SER A 272 -7.72 9.63 -11.59
C SER A 272 -8.71 8.90 -12.52
N ARG A 273 -9.44 7.91 -12.00
CA ARG A 273 -10.52 7.23 -12.72
C ARG A 273 -11.72 8.12 -12.95
N ALA A 274 -12.17 8.85 -11.92
CA ALA A 274 -13.28 9.79 -12.04
C ALA A 274 -12.98 10.93 -13.02
N LEU A 275 -11.76 11.47 -13.00
CA LEU A 275 -11.25 12.45 -13.96
C LEU A 275 -11.31 11.89 -15.39
N ARG A 276 -10.75 10.69 -15.60
CA ARG A 276 -10.76 10.02 -16.92
C ARG A 276 -12.18 9.75 -17.44
N ALA A 277 -13.11 9.42 -16.55
CA ALA A 277 -14.50 9.16 -16.88
C ALA A 277 -15.36 10.43 -17.01
N GLY A 278 -14.76 11.62 -16.87
CA GLY A 278 -15.47 12.91 -16.94
C GLY A 278 -16.50 13.10 -15.83
N LYS A 279 -16.34 12.42 -14.69
CA LYS A 279 -17.26 12.48 -13.54
C LYS A 279 -16.91 13.62 -12.58
N VAL A 280 -15.66 14.06 -12.61
CA VAL A 280 -15.15 15.25 -11.96
C VAL A 280 -14.07 15.86 -12.86
N THR A 281 -13.82 17.16 -12.74
CA THR A 281 -12.70 17.86 -13.39
C THR A 281 -11.66 18.30 -12.38
N LEU A 282 -10.44 18.63 -12.83
CA LEU A 282 -9.40 19.17 -11.95
C LEU A 282 -9.82 20.49 -11.30
N ASP A 283 -10.57 21.33 -12.02
CA ASP A 283 -11.11 22.59 -11.47
C ASP A 283 -12.11 22.32 -10.34
N GLU A 284 -12.98 21.34 -10.53
CA GLU A 284 -13.96 20.92 -9.51
C GLU A 284 -13.29 20.33 -8.26
N LEU A 285 -12.21 19.56 -8.39
CA LEU A 285 -11.46 19.07 -7.23
C LEU A 285 -10.87 20.23 -6.39
N ASN A 286 -10.50 21.33 -7.03
CA ASN A 286 -9.95 22.51 -6.35
C ASN A 286 -11.03 23.44 -5.77
N THR A 287 -12.19 23.52 -6.41
CA THR A 287 -13.21 24.53 -6.09
C THR A 287 -14.36 24.00 -5.25
N LEU A 288 -14.73 22.72 -5.40
CA LEU A 288 -15.84 22.13 -4.65
C LEU A 288 -15.46 21.86 -3.19
N THR A 289 -16.50 21.77 -2.37
CA THR A 289 -16.40 21.28 -1.00
C THR A 289 -16.14 19.77 -0.97
N GLY A 290 -15.60 19.27 0.13
CA GLY A 290 -15.36 17.83 0.29
C GLY A 290 -16.63 16.99 0.16
N GLU A 291 -17.77 17.49 0.66
CA GLU A 291 -19.07 16.79 0.58
C GLU A 291 -19.55 16.67 -0.88
N GLU A 292 -19.38 17.71 -1.68
CA GLU A 292 -19.75 17.70 -3.10
C GLU A 292 -18.86 16.74 -3.91
N ILE A 293 -17.56 16.70 -3.61
CA ILE A 293 -16.63 15.75 -4.24
C ILE A 293 -17.01 14.32 -3.84
N GLU A 294 -17.26 14.07 -2.56
CA GLU A 294 -17.65 12.75 -2.07
C GLU A 294 -18.92 12.25 -2.75
N GLU A 295 -19.94 13.10 -2.85
CA GLU A 295 -21.21 12.73 -3.48
C GLU A 295 -21.03 12.41 -4.96
N ARG A 296 -20.24 13.19 -5.70
CA ARG A 296 -19.93 12.92 -7.11
C ARG A 296 -19.21 11.59 -7.30
N ILE A 297 -18.19 11.31 -6.50
CA ILE A 297 -17.47 10.05 -6.56
C ILE A 297 -18.40 8.89 -6.18
N ARG A 298 -19.24 9.03 -5.15
CA ARG A 298 -20.22 8.01 -4.77
C ARG A 298 -21.21 7.71 -5.89
N GLN A 299 -21.71 8.73 -6.59
CA GLN A 299 -22.64 8.59 -7.71
C GLN A 299 -21.98 8.06 -8.99
N SER A 300 -20.67 8.27 -9.16
CA SER A 300 -19.93 7.93 -10.38
C SER A 300 -19.78 6.44 -10.69
N GLY A 301 -20.07 5.55 -9.72
CA GLY A 301 -19.88 4.10 -9.86
C GLY A 301 -18.42 3.63 -9.77
N GLN A 302 -17.44 4.53 -9.52
CA GLN A 302 -16.03 4.16 -9.54
C GLN A 302 -15.63 3.14 -8.46
N GLU A 303 -16.28 3.13 -7.30
CA GLU A 303 -16.05 2.09 -6.28
C GLU A 303 -16.34 0.69 -6.86
N ALA A 304 -17.41 0.55 -7.64
CA ALA A 304 -17.77 -0.75 -8.19
C ALA A 304 -16.82 -1.19 -9.32
N VAL A 305 -16.30 -0.25 -10.11
CA VAL A 305 -15.22 -0.51 -11.09
C VAL A 305 -13.95 -0.99 -10.39
N LEU A 306 -13.64 -0.43 -9.21
CA LEU A 306 -12.52 -0.90 -8.38
C LEU A 306 -12.77 -2.32 -7.87
N HIS A 307 -13.97 -2.66 -7.39
CA HIS A 307 -14.32 -4.04 -7.03
C HIS A 307 -14.14 -5.02 -8.20
N GLU A 308 -14.58 -4.67 -9.41
CA GLU A 308 -14.34 -5.51 -10.59
C GLU A 308 -12.85 -5.65 -10.93
N LYS A 309 -12.07 -4.59 -10.72
CA LYS A 309 -10.61 -4.65 -10.85
C LYS A 309 -10.01 -5.64 -9.84
N TRP A 310 -10.48 -5.61 -8.59
CA TRP A 310 -10.06 -6.57 -7.57
C TRP A 310 -10.39 -8.01 -7.99
N GLU A 311 -11.61 -8.27 -8.46
CA GLU A 311 -12.01 -9.61 -8.91
C GLU A 311 -11.18 -10.11 -10.11
N ARG A 312 -10.83 -9.21 -11.04
CA ARG A 312 -9.93 -9.55 -12.16
C ARG A 312 -8.54 -9.94 -11.66
N HIS A 313 -7.96 -9.19 -10.74
CA HIS A 313 -6.67 -9.56 -10.15
C HIS A 313 -6.73 -10.87 -9.38
N ARG A 314 -7.82 -11.11 -8.63
CA ARG A 314 -8.05 -12.40 -7.97
C ARG A 314 -8.09 -13.57 -8.95
N LYS A 315 -8.70 -13.37 -10.13
CA LYS A 315 -8.71 -14.38 -11.19
C LYS A 315 -7.30 -14.60 -11.78
N CYS A 316 -6.57 -13.53 -12.10
CA CYS A 316 -5.21 -13.64 -12.62
C CYS A 316 -4.23 -14.26 -11.61
N PHE A 317 -4.44 -14.01 -10.31
CA PHE A 317 -3.73 -14.72 -9.23
C PHE A 317 -3.90 -16.23 -9.39
N LEU A 318 -5.15 -16.70 -9.53
CA LEU A 318 -5.45 -18.14 -9.66
C LEU A 318 -4.79 -18.73 -10.89
N GLU A 319 -4.85 -18.04 -12.04
CA GLU A 319 -4.21 -18.48 -13.29
C GLU A 319 -2.69 -18.59 -13.13
N SER A 320 -2.04 -17.62 -12.46
CA SER A 320 -0.60 -17.67 -12.20
C SER A 320 -0.23 -18.77 -11.19
N ALA A 321 -1.10 -18.99 -10.20
CA ALA A 321 -0.88 -19.97 -9.14
C ALA A 321 -0.92 -21.43 -9.63
N GLU A 322 -1.52 -21.72 -10.79
CA GLU A 322 -1.57 -23.07 -11.37
C GLU A 322 -0.17 -23.66 -11.64
N ALA A 323 0.82 -22.80 -11.88
CA ALA A 323 2.20 -23.21 -12.12
C ALA A 323 3.05 -23.34 -10.85
N VAL A 324 2.49 -23.06 -9.66
CA VAL A 324 3.18 -23.16 -8.37
C VAL A 324 2.67 -24.39 -7.63
N THR A 325 3.48 -25.44 -7.53
CA THR A 325 3.10 -26.72 -6.93
C THR A 325 3.73 -26.94 -5.55
N SER A 326 4.81 -26.22 -5.24
CA SER A 326 5.50 -26.37 -3.96
C SER A 326 4.82 -25.64 -2.79
N LEU A 327 3.84 -24.77 -3.05
CA LEU A 327 3.17 -23.92 -2.06
C LEU A 327 1.66 -24.06 -2.09
N ASP A 328 1.02 -23.91 -0.93
CA ASP A 328 -0.44 -23.78 -0.83
C ASP A 328 -0.89 -22.36 -1.22
N MET A 329 -1.04 -22.14 -2.52
CA MET A 329 -1.47 -20.86 -3.07
C MET A 329 -2.94 -20.53 -2.76
N GLN A 330 -3.76 -21.54 -2.43
CA GLN A 330 -5.15 -21.34 -2.05
C GLN A 330 -5.24 -20.68 -0.67
N THR A 331 -4.47 -21.17 0.30
CA THR A 331 -4.36 -20.54 1.63
C THR A 331 -3.85 -19.10 1.52
N LEU A 332 -2.88 -18.83 0.64
CA LEU A 332 -2.40 -17.47 0.39
C LEU A 332 -3.50 -16.56 -0.17
N LEU A 333 -4.27 -17.03 -1.15
CA LEU A 333 -5.40 -16.28 -1.72
C LEU A 333 -6.47 -15.97 -0.67
N GLU A 334 -6.83 -16.94 0.16
CA GLU A 334 -7.80 -16.75 1.25
C GLU A 334 -7.32 -15.70 2.26
N GLY A 335 -6.01 -15.64 2.52
CA GLY A 335 -5.37 -14.58 3.27
C GLY A 335 -5.61 -13.20 2.66
N HIS A 336 -5.45 -13.06 1.34
CA HIS A 336 -5.72 -11.81 0.62
C HIS A 336 -7.20 -11.45 0.53
N ASP A 337 -8.10 -12.43 0.41
CA ASP A 337 -9.55 -12.22 0.46
C ASP A 337 -9.95 -11.64 1.84
N ARG A 338 -9.39 -12.20 2.92
CA ARG A 338 -9.57 -11.68 4.29
C ARG A 338 -8.95 -10.31 4.48
N PHE A 339 -7.76 -10.07 3.94
CA PHE A 339 -7.11 -8.77 3.99
C PHE A 339 -7.91 -7.68 3.27
N PHE A 340 -8.52 -8.01 2.13
CA PHE A 340 -9.42 -7.10 1.42
C PHE A 340 -10.67 -6.77 2.25
N GLU A 341 -11.33 -7.77 2.83
CA GLU A 341 -12.47 -7.54 3.72
C GLU A 341 -12.05 -6.69 4.94
N MET A 342 -10.84 -6.89 5.46
CA MET A 342 -10.29 -6.10 6.56
C MET A 342 -10.10 -4.61 6.18
N HIS A 343 -9.79 -4.28 4.93
CA HIS A 343 -9.82 -2.90 4.45
C HIS A 343 -11.23 -2.31 4.47
N LEU A 344 -12.21 -3.04 3.92
CA LEU A 344 -13.60 -2.57 3.83
C LEU A 344 -14.23 -2.32 5.21
N GLN A 345 -13.83 -3.08 6.22
CA GLN A 345 -14.30 -2.92 7.61
C GLN A 345 -13.60 -1.82 8.39
N SER A 346 -12.45 -1.36 7.90
CA SER A 346 -11.64 -0.33 8.52
C SER A 346 -11.82 1.05 7.89
N VAL A 347 -12.85 1.27 7.07
CA VAL A 347 -13.16 2.59 6.48
C VAL A 347 -13.22 3.64 7.59
N GLY A 348 -12.34 4.65 7.49
CA GLY A 348 -12.23 5.73 8.47
C GLY A 348 -11.47 5.39 9.76
N LEU A 349 -10.89 4.20 9.89
CA LEU A 349 -10.06 3.77 11.02
C LEU A 349 -8.56 3.64 10.67
N ILE A 350 -8.22 3.51 9.38
CA ILE A 350 -6.84 3.36 8.88
C ILE A 350 -6.48 4.44 7.88
#